data_AF-A0A374BMI6-F1
#
_entry.id   AF-A0A374BMI6-F1
#
_cell.length_a   1.000
_cell.length_b   1.000
_cell.length_c   1.000
_cell.angle_alpha   90.00
_cell.angle_beta   90.00
_cell.angle_gamma   90.00
#
_symmetry.space_group_name_H-M   'P 1'
#
loop_
_entity.id
_entity.type
_entity.pdbx_description
1 polymer ?
#
loop_
_entity_poly.entity_id
_entity_poly.type
_entity_poly.pdbx_seq_one_letter_code
_entity_poly.pdbx_strand_id
1 'polypeptide(L)'
;MVFEEALYINGSQRKMLSIEDVTQLATNSLDLYNEIKNNLFCPECEKPHLTYNSCTTKSNYFSTRNLESHADTCSFKCKRATNHQLELLENDEKSLDRLQNRLKAVILSCFSEKKAARNPFVIENKISKVSTNTENQIERTAVKYAIPKKRITNGLSQADVDQLKIFYGKVRVRCKKHRNGHKLYIFNLTQRQLPMICSIYLSEKVYEHINIKDNDCFNCLISFYVKMEINKQDDKIYYNCILTDSRKMFFWKID
;
A
#
# COMPACT_ATOMS: atom_id res chain seq x y z
N MET A 1 8.95 4.49 -14.44
CA MET A 1 8.26 4.15 -13.18
C MET A 1 7.09 3.25 -13.51
N VAL A 2 6.84 2.24 -12.68
CA VAL A 2 5.84 1.20 -12.93
C VAL A 2 4.76 1.26 -11.85
N PHE A 3 3.50 1.17 -12.25
CA PHE A 3 2.35 1.19 -11.35
C PHE A 3 1.52 -0.08 -11.51
N GLU A 4 0.98 -0.54 -10.39
CA GLU A 4 0.10 -1.73 -10.35
C GLU A 4 -1.39 -1.39 -10.47
N GLU A 5 -1.73 -0.11 -10.34
CA GLU A 5 -3.10 0.41 -10.33
C GLU A 5 -3.10 1.78 -11.03
N ALA A 6 -4.23 2.11 -11.64
CA ALA A 6 -4.50 3.42 -12.22
C ALA A 6 -5.87 3.92 -11.78
N LEU A 7 -5.99 5.24 -11.60
CA LEU A 7 -7.28 5.87 -11.38
C LEU A 7 -7.88 6.25 -12.72
N TYR A 8 -9.01 5.65 -13.07
CA TYR A 8 -9.82 6.08 -14.20
C TYR A 8 -10.64 7.30 -13.82
N ILE A 9 -10.57 8.36 -14.63
CA ILE A 9 -11.34 9.59 -14.48
C ILE A 9 -11.97 9.95 -15.82
N ASN A 10 -13.30 9.95 -15.89
CA ASN A 10 -14.05 10.43 -17.06
C ASN A 10 -15.28 11.22 -16.60
N GLY A 11 -15.26 12.54 -16.79
CA GLY A 11 -16.26 13.44 -16.22
C GLY A 11 -16.33 13.31 -14.69
N SER A 12 -17.49 12.92 -14.17
CA SER A 12 -17.71 12.67 -12.74
C SER A 12 -17.37 11.24 -12.31
N GLN A 13 -17.18 10.30 -13.25
CA GLN A 13 -16.88 8.91 -12.94
C GLN A 13 -15.42 8.77 -12.50
N ARG A 14 -15.23 8.15 -11.33
CA ARG A 14 -13.91 7.88 -10.74
C ARG A 14 -13.85 6.44 -10.31
N LYS A 15 -12.87 5.68 -10.78
CA LYS A 15 -12.73 4.26 -10.43
C LYS A 15 -11.27 3.84 -10.38
N MET A 16 -10.88 3.13 -9.31
CA MET A 16 -9.59 2.47 -9.27
C MET A 16 -9.63 1.21 -10.15
N LEU A 17 -8.69 1.08 -11.08
CA LEU A 17 -8.54 -0.09 -11.95
C LEU A 17 -7.18 -0.72 -11.70
N SER A 18 -7.17 -2.04 -11.47
CA SER A 18 -5.93 -2.81 -11.41
C SER A 18 -5.39 -3.12 -12.81
N ILE A 19 -4.15 -3.60 -12.88
CA ILE A 19 -3.60 -4.14 -14.13
C ILE A 19 -4.49 -5.27 -14.66
N GLU A 20 -4.98 -6.16 -13.79
CA GLU A 20 -5.82 -7.29 -14.17
C GLU A 20 -7.14 -6.80 -14.78
N ASP A 21 -7.80 -5.80 -14.18
CA ASP A 21 -9.04 -5.21 -14.70
C ASP A 21 -8.83 -4.71 -16.14
N VAL A 22 -7.78 -3.93 -16.37
CA VAL A 22 -7.48 -3.36 -17.70
C VAL A 22 -7.00 -4.44 -18.68
N THR A 23 -6.27 -5.45 -18.21
CA THR A 23 -5.85 -6.59 -19.04
C THR A 23 -7.07 -7.36 -19.56
N GLN A 24 -8.05 -7.61 -18.70
CA GLN A 24 -9.30 -8.28 -19.10
C GLN A 24 -10.09 -7.46 -20.10
N LEU A 25 -10.21 -6.14 -19.90
CA LEU A 25 -10.86 -5.25 -20.85
C LEU A 25 -10.16 -5.26 -22.21
N ALA A 26 -8.83 -5.08 -22.22
CA ALA A 26 -8.04 -5.08 -23.45
C ALA A 26 -8.11 -6.41 -24.22
N THR A 27 -8.31 -7.53 -23.52
CA THR A 27 -8.43 -8.87 -24.13
C THR A 27 -9.85 -9.16 -24.62
N ASN A 28 -10.87 -8.76 -23.86
CA ASN A 28 -12.26 -9.17 -24.11
C ASN A 28 -13.06 -8.16 -24.95
N SER A 29 -12.67 -6.87 -24.93
CA SER A 29 -13.35 -5.82 -25.71
C SER A 29 -12.40 -4.66 -25.99
N LEU A 30 -11.90 -4.59 -27.22
CA LEU A 30 -11.01 -3.52 -27.66
C LEU A 30 -11.70 -2.14 -27.62
N ASP A 31 -13.01 -2.10 -27.87
CA ASP A 31 -13.81 -0.87 -27.84
C ASP A 31 -13.88 -0.28 -26.43
N LEU A 32 -14.24 -1.09 -25.43
CA LEU A 32 -14.26 -0.66 -24.03
C LEU A 32 -12.87 -0.23 -23.54
N TYR A 33 -11.82 -0.91 -23.98
CA TYR A 33 -10.46 -0.48 -23.67
C TYR A 33 -10.12 0.88 -24.30
N ASN A 34 -10.52 1.11 -25.56
CA ASN A 34 -10.29 2.36 -26.26
C ASN A 34 -10.98 3.55 -25.59
N GLU A 35 -12.14 3.34 -24.96
CA GLU A 35 -12.85 4.35 -24.17
C GLU A 35 -12.09 4.77 -22.90
N ILE A 36 -11.38 3.83 -22.25
CA ILE A 36 -10.72 4.11 -20.97
C ILE A 36 -9.24 4.49 -21.11
N LYS A 37 -8.53 4.05 -22.15
CA LYS A 37 -7.05 4.08 -22.21
C LYS A 37 -6.42 5.47 -22.06
N ASN A 38 -7.14 6.52 -22.45
CA ASN A 38 -6.66 7.91 -22.36
C ASN A 38 -7.05 8.61 -21.05
N ASN A 39 -7.85 7.95 -20.21
CA ASN A 39 -8.45 8.49 -18.99
C ASN A 39 -7.88 7.80 -17.73
N LEU A 40 -6.71 7.19 -17.84
CA LEU A 40 -6.01 6.53 -16.73
C LEU A 40 -4.96 7.47 -16.15
N PHE A 41 -4.96 7.65 -14.84
CA PHE A 41 -4.13 8.62 -14.13
C PHE A 41 -3.42 7.99 -12.93
N CYS A 42 -2.37 8.67 -12.45
CA CYS A 42 -1.73 8.30 -11.19
C CYS A 42 -2.75 8.23 -10.05
N PRO A 43 -2.82 7.12 -9.30
CA PRO A 43 -3.81 6.94 -8.24
C PRO A 43 -3.60 7.85 -7.02
N GLU A 44 -2.40 8.45 -6.86
CA GLU A 44 -2.10 9.29 -5.70
C GLU A 44 -2.35 10.78 -5.92
N CYS A 45 -2.01 11.29 -7.10
CA CYS A 45 -2.09 12.73 -7.37
C CYS A 45 -2.86 13.09 -8.62
N GLU A 46 -3.49 12.10 -9.27
CA GLU A 46 -4.38 12.26 -10.43
C GLU A 46 -3.67 12.84 -11.66
N LYS A 47 -2.33 12.85 -11.62
CA LYS A 47 -1.39 13.25 -12.68
C LYS A 47 -0.09 12.45 -12.47
N PRO A 48 0.67 12.09 -13.51
CA PRO A 48 0.38 12.22 -14.92
C PRO A 48 -0.62 11.17 -15.39
N HIS A 49 -0.97 11.21 -16.68
CA HIS A 49 -1.62 10.11 -17.36
C HIS A 49 -0.73 8.86 -17.31
N LEU A 50 -1.38 7.72 -17.17
CA LEU A 50 -0.77 6.41 -17.21
C LEU A 50 -1.16 5.69 -18.50
N THR A 51 -0.20 5.00 -19.09
CA THR A 51 -0.39 4.12 -20.24
C THR A 51 -0.30 2.68 -19.79
N TYR A 52 -1.26 1.87 -20.20
CA TYR A 52 -1.21 0.42 -20.03
C TYR A 52 -0.24 -0.20 -21.03
N ASN A 53 0.69 -1.02 -20.54
CA ASN A 53 1.65 -1.76 -21.34
C ASN A 53 1.38 -3.25 -21.20
N SER A 54 0.87 -3.86 -22.27
CA SER A 54 0.80 -5.31 -22.39
C SER A 54 2.18 -5.86 -22.74
N CYS A 55 2.62 -6.89 -22.04
CA CYS A 55 3.93 -7.52 -22.25
C CYS A 55 3.78 -9.03 -22.35
N THR A 56 4.53 -9.62 -23.28
CA THR A 56 4.59 -11.08 -23.47
C THR A 56 5.66 -11.74 -22.60
N THR A 57 6.73 -11.01 -22.25
CA THR A 57 7.91 -11.51 -21.54
C THR A 57 7.96 -11.16 -20.06
N LYS A 58 7.08 -10.27 -19.61
CA LYS A 58 7.01 -9.80 -18.22
C LYS A 58 5.56 -9.45 -17.88
N SER A 59 5.27 -9.30 -16.60
CA SER A 59 3.95 -8.86 -16.14
C SER A 59 3.56 -7.53 -16.77
N ASN A 60 2.29 -7.40 -17.14
CA ASN A 60 1.69 -6.16 -17.62
C ASN A 60 1.84 -5.06 -16.56
N TYR A 61 1.86 -3.80 -17.00
CA TYR A 61 2.04 -2.69 -16.08
C TYR A 61 1.56 -1.37 -16.63
N PHE A 62 1.30 -0.41 -15.73
CA PHE A 62 1.12 0.98 -16.12
C PHE A 62 2.43 1.75 -16.05
N SER A 63 2.62 2.70 -16.95
CA SER A 63 3.73 3.65 -16.91
C SER A 63 3.26 5.07 -17.16
N THR A 64 3.97 6.04 -16.61
CA THR A 64 3.79 7.46 -16.90
C THR A 64 3.88 7.72 -18.40
N ARG A 65 2.96 8.51 -18.95
CA ARG A 65 3.06 9.05 -20.31
C ARG A 65 4.24 10.03 -20.37
N ASN A 66 5.00 9.99 -21.48
CA ASN A 66 6.21 10.81 -21.64
C ASN A 66 5.93 12.30 -21.38
N LEU A 67 6.92 13.00 -20.83
CA LEU A 67 6.94 14.44 -20.55
C LEU A 67 6.00 14.94 -19.45
N GLU A 68 5.06 14.12 -18.98
CA GLU A 68 4.20 14.52 -17.87
C GLU A 68 4.87 14.24 -16.52
N SER A 69 4.58 15.10 -15.54
CA SER A 69 5.18 15.02 -14.21
C SER A 69 4.13 14.84 -13.11
N HIS A 70 4.54 14.17 -12.04
CA HIS A 70 3.75 14.05 -10.83
C HIS A 70 3.69 15.39 -10.05
N ALA A 71 2.64 15.56 -9.25
CA ALA A 71 2.55 16.67 -8.30
C ALA A 71 3.57 16.51 -7.15
N ASP A 72 3.95 17.62 -6.50
CA ASP A 72 4.90 17.65 -5.37
C ASP A 72 4.41 16.92 -4.12
N THR A 73 3.15 16.53 -4.09
CA THR A 73 2.53 15.76 -3.00
C THR A 73 2.47 14.26 -3.32
N CYS A 74 3.01 13.82 -4.45
CA CYS A 74 3.01 12.43 -4.88
C CYS A 74 4.25 11.70 -4.37
N SER A 75 4.07 10.49 -3.83
CA SER A 75 5.20 9.67 -3.36
C SER A 75 6.14 9.31 -4.52
N PHE A 76 5.60 9.21 -5.73
CA PHE A 76 6.35 8.95 -6.95
C PHE A 76 7.28 10.09 -7.39
N LYS A 77 7.12 11.32 -6.88
CA LYS A 77 8.07 12.42 -7.07
C LYS A 77 9.11 12.52 -5.94
N CYS A 78 8.88 11.82 -4.83
CA CYS A 78 9.68 11.92 -3.63
C CYS A 78 10.86 10.94 -3.66
N LYS A 79 11.93 11.26 -2.93
CA LYS A 79 13.00 10.30 -2.65
C LYS A 79 12.47 9.19 -1.73
N ARG A 80 12.96 7.96 -1.89
CA ARG A 80 12.58 6.86 -0.98
C ARG A 80 13.04 7.18 0.45
N ALA A 81 12.19 6.91 1.43
CA ALA A 81 12.54 7.02 2.84
C ALA A 81 13.57 5.95 3.24
N THR A 82 14.52 6.33 4.10
CA THR A 82 15.51 5.43 4.72
C THR A 82 14.88 4.61 5.84
N ASN A 83 15.49 3.47 6.20
CA ASN A 83 15.02 2.64 7.31
C ASN A 83 14.93 3.43 8.63
N HIS A 84 15.93 4.27 8.92
CA HIS A 84 15.90 5.12 10.11
C HIS A 84 14.67 6.05 10.13
N GLN A 85 14.36 6.73 9.01
CA GLN A 85 13.17 7.59 8.92
C GLN A 85 11.85 6.82 9.07
N LEU A 86 11.84 5.57 8.63
CA LEU A 86 10.71 4.66 8.71
C LEU A 86 10.51 4.18 10.16
N GLU A 87 11.57 3.82 10.86
CA GLU A 87 11.55 3.45 12.29
C GLU A 87 11.05 4.59 13.17
N LEU A 88 11.35 5.86 12.83
CA LEU A 88 10.80 7.03 13.55
C LEU A 88 9.25 7.06 13.58
N LEU A 89 8.57 6.37 12.65
CA LEU A 89 7.10 6.26 12.65
C LEU A 89 6.58 5.39 13.81
N GLU A 90 7.45 4.65 14.48
CA GLU A 90 7.13 3.68 15.53
C GLU A 90 7.71 4.06 16.91
N ASN A 91 8.39 5.20 17.02
CA ASN A 91 9.24 5.51 18.19
C ASN A 91 8.49 5.95 19.46
N ASP A 92 7.24 6.40 19.35
CA ASP A 92 6.43 6.80 20.51
C ASP A 92 4.93 6.62 20.29
N GLU A 93 4.14 6.81 21.35
CA GLU A 93 2.69 6.63 21.34
C GLU A 93 1.98 7.54 20.33
N LYS A 94 2.37 8.83 20.28
CA LYS A 94 1.81 9.80 19.32
C LYS A 94 2.14 9.41 17.87
N SER A 95 3.29 8.79 17.66
CA SER A 95 3.76 8.32 16.35
C SER A 95 2.97 7.10 15.91
N LEU A 96 2.66 6.18 16.83
CA LEU A 96 1.79 5.03 16.56
C LEU A 96 0.34 5.44 16.26
N ASP A 97 -0.23 6.41 16.96
CA ASP A 97 -1.57 6.93 16.64
C ASP A 97 -1.61 7.61 15.27
N ARG A 98 -0.54 8.38 14.94
CA ARG A 98 -0.36 8.95 13.60
C ARG A 98 -0.19 7.88 12.54
N LEU A 99 0.52 6.79 12.83
CA LEU A 99 0.67 5.65 11.95
C LEU A 99 -0.68 4.96 11.71
N GLN A 100 -1.48 4.73 12.75
CA GLN A 100 -2.80 4.15 12.60
C GLN A 100 -3.70 5.02 11.72
N ASN A 101 -3.70 6.34 11.94
CA ASN A 101 -4.45 7.28 11.10
C ASN A 101 -3.94 7.31 9.64
N ARG A 102 -2.63 7.13 9.45
CA ARG A 102 -2.04 6.97 8.12
C ARG A 102 -2.54 5.69 7.45
N LEU A 103 -2.57 4.57 8.16
CA LEU A 103 -3.11 3.29 7.64
C LEU A 103 -4.59 3.40 7.27
N LYS A 104 -5.41 4.09 8.08
CA LYS A 104 -6.80 4.44 7.70
C LYS A 104 -6.85 5.22 6.39
N ALA A 105 -5.97 6.22 6.23
CA ALA A 105 -5.89 7.01 5.00
C ALA A 105 -5.39 6.21 3.79
N VAL A 106 -4.59 5.14 3.98
CA VAL A 106 -4.22 4.19 2.90
C VAL A 106 -5.47 3.53 2.34
N ILE A 107 -6.34 3.00 3.20
CA ILE A 107 -7.58 2.35 2.75
C ILE A 107 -8.45 3.31 1.94
N LEU A 108 -8.62 4.54 2.44
CA LEU A 108 -9.39 5.56 1.73
C LEU A 108 -8.72 5.93 0.40
N SER A 109 -7.40 6.13 0.37
CA SER A 109 -6.69 6.54 -0.84
C SER A 109 -6.64 5.47 -1.93
N CYS A 110 -6.64 4.19 -1.56
CA CYS A 110 -6.50 3.08 -2.50
C CYS A 110 -7.84 2.47 -2.93
N PHE A 111 -8.89 2.61 -2.11
CA PHE A 111 -10.18 1.93 -2.36
C PHE A 111 -11.39 2.86 -2.35
N SER A 112 -11.23 4.16 -2.09
CA SER A 112 -12.31 5.14 -2.22
C SER A 112 -12.20 5.93 -3.53
N GLU A 113 -13.34 6.40 -4.02
CA GLU A 113 -13.42 7.35 -5.15
C GLU A 113 -12.97 8.77 -4.76
N LYS A 114 -12.94 9.04 -3.44
CA LYS A 114 -12.55 10.34 -2.88
C LYS A 114 -11.04 10.44 -2.70
N LYS A 115 -10.48 11.58 -3.11
CA LYS A 115 -9.08 11.91 -2.87
C LYS A 115 -8.82 12.08 -1.37
N ALA A 116 -7.79 11.42 -0.86
CA ALA A 116 -7.34 11.64 0.51
C ALA A 116 -6.82 13.08 0.68
N ALA A 117 -7.12 13.72 1.82
CA ALA A 117 -6.67 15.08 2.11
C ALA A 117 -5.14 15.20 2.15
N ARG A 118 -4.45 14.13 2.55
CA ARG A 118 -2.98 14.01 2.53
C ARG A 118 -2.59 12.67 1.97
N ASN A 119 -1.48 12.63 1.23
CA ASN A 119 -0.94 11.39 0.70
C ASN A 119 -0.40 10.51 1.85
N PRO A 120 -0.99 9.34 2.12
CA PRO A 120 -0.55 8.48 3.21
C PRO A 120 0.84 7.88 2.97
N PHE A 121 1.37 7.96 1.75
CA PHE A 121 2.68 7.42 1.37
C PHE A 121 3.79 8.46 1.39
N VAL A 122 3.53 9.68 1.87
CA VAL A 122 4.53 10.74 1.98
C VAL A 122 4.74 11.13 3.45
N ILE A 123 6.01 11.28 3.83
CA ILE A 123 6.45 11.85 5.11
C ILE A 123 7.29 13.09 4.85
N GLU A 124 7.25 14.03 5.79
CA GLU A 124 7.99 15.29 5.72
C GLU A 124 8.98 15.35 6.88
N ASN A 125 10.26 15.53 6.55
CA ASN A 125 11.28 15.85 7.54
C ASN A 125 11.58 17.35 7.43
N LYS A 126 11.46 18.04 8.55
CA LYS A 126 11.92 19.43 8.65
C LYS A 126 13.44 19.41 8.76
N ILE A 127 14.12 19.94 7.76
CA ILE A 127 15.57 20.14 7.78
C ILE A 127 15.82 21.62 8.02
N SER A 128 16.53 21.93 9.09
CA SER A 128 17.07 23.27 9.32
C SER A 128 18.31 23.42 8.45
N LYS A 129 18.27 24.28 7.44
CA LYS A 129 19.49 24.72 6.76
C LYS A 129 19.93 26.02 7.40
N VAL A 130 21.17 26.05 7.87
CA VAL A 130 21.81 27.30 8.28
C VAL A 130 22.34 27.93 7.00
N SER A 131 21.79 29.08 6.59
CA SER A 131 22.36 29.85 5.49
C SER A 131 23.55 30.65 6.03
N THR A 132 24.65 30.69 5.28
CA THR A 132 25.90 31.38 5.66
C THR A 132 25.91 32.85 5.24
N ASN A 133 24.77 33.44 4.90
CA ASN A 133 24.68 34.86 4.61
C ASN A 133 24.43 35.64 5.92
N THR A 134 24.91 36.88 5.94
CA THR A 134 25.26 37.75 7.07
C THR A 134 24.19 38.06 8.13
N GLU A 135 23.04 37.40 8.08
CA GLU A 135 22.04 37.36 9.13
C GLU A 135 21.67 35.89 9.35
N ASN A 136 21.84 35.37 10.57
CA ASN A 136 21.51 33.99 10.96
C ASN A 136 20.00 33.69 10.78
N GLN A 137 19.50 33.60 9.56
CA GLN A 137 18.15 33.18 9.23
C GLN A 137 18.15 31.66 9.05
N ILE A 138 17.52 30.96 9.98
CA ILE A 138 17.30 29.50 9.85
C ILE A 138 16.19 29.29 8.82
N GLU A 139 16.56 29.01 7.57
CA GLU A 139 15.60 28.53 6.58
C GLU A 139 15.22 27.08 6.90
N ARG A 140 13.97 26.88 7.31
CA ARG A 140 13.40 25.55 7.52
C ARG A 140 12.84 25.03 6.20
N THR A 141 13.63 24.24 5.49
CA THR A 141 13.17 23.52 4.31
C THR A 141 12.59 22.15 4.70
N ALA A 142 11.36 21.86 4.29
CA ALA A 142 10.77 20.52 4.48
C ALA A 142 11.12 19.64 3.28
N VAL A 143 11.76 18.49 3.53
CA VAL A 143 12.04 17.49 2.49
C VAL A 143 11.05 16.34 2.61
N LYS A 144 10.44 15.99 1.48
CA LYS A 144 9.45 14.92 1.38
C LYS A 144 10.09 13.59 0.98
N TYR A 145 9.67 12.52 1.64
CA TYR A 145 10.11 11.16 1.37
C TYR A 145 8.92 10.22 1.15
N ALA A 146 9.10 9.26 0.26
CA ALA A 146 8.13 8.21 -0.05
C ALA A 146 8.29 7.03 0.92
N ILE A 147 7.20 6.66 1.60
CA ILE A 147 7.10 5.38 2.30
C ILE A 147 6.93 4.27 1.26
N PRO A 148 7.77 3.22 1.28
CA PRO A 148 7.57 2.06 0.43
C PRO A 148 6.22 1.40 0.67
N LYS A 149 5.56 0.94 -0.40
CA LYS A 149 4.25 0.28 -0.31
C LYS A 149 4.14 -0.92 -1.22
N LYS A 150 3.24 -1.86 -0.90
CA LYS A 150 2.94 -3.03 -1.73
C LYS A 150 1.47 -3.44 -1.58
N ARG A 151 0.79 -3.65 -2.72
CA ARG A 151 -0.52 -4.29 -2.73
C ARG A 151 -0.33 -5.80 -2.62
N ILE A 152 -0.82 -6.41 -1.54
CA ILE A 152 -0.53 -7.82 -1.23
C ILE A 152 -1.25 -8.80 -2.16
N THR A 153 -2.36 -8.38 -2.79
CA THR A 153 -3.09 -9.21 -3.76
C THR A 153 -2.32 -9.42 -5.08
N ASN A 154 -1.29 -8.61 -5.32
CA ASN A 154 -0.45 -8.69 -6.53
C ASN A 154 0.77 -9.60 -6.33
N GLY A 155 0.77 -10.38 -5.26
CA GLY A 155 1.87 -11.26 -4.89
C GLY A 155 2.97 -10.55 -4.09
N LEU A 156 3.64 -11.33 -3.24
CA LEU A 156 4.81 -10.92 -2.48
C LEU A 156 6.07 -11.55 -3.09
N SER A 157 7.20 -10.87 -2.95
CA SER A 157 8.48 -11.26 -3.52
C SER A 157 9.61 -11.17 -2.50
N GLN A 158 10.79 -11.71 -2.83
CA GLN A 158 11.99 -11.56 -2.00
C GLN A 158 12.34 -10.08 -1.73
N ALA A 159 12.02 -9.16 -2.65
CA ALA A 159 12.25 -7.72 -2.49
C ALA A 159 11.33 -7.06 -1.44
N ASP A 160 10.35 -7.80 -0.90
CA ASP A 160 9.45 -7.35 0.16
C ASP A 160 9.90 -7.75 1.57
N VAL A 161 10.92 -8.61 1.67
CA VAL A 161 11.47 -9.14 2.92
C VAL A 161 12.44 -8.15 3.58
N ASP A 162 12.42 -8.07 4.91
CA ASP A 162 13.27 -7.19 5.72
C ASP A 162 13.26 -5.71 5.27
N GLN A 163 12.09 -5.26 4.83
CA GLN A 163 11.86 -3.88 4.43
C GLN A 163 10.60 -3.39 5.13
N LEU A 164 10.72 -2.26 5.84
CA LEU A 164 9.55 -1.58 6.38
C LEU A 164 8.73 -1.00 5.22
N LYS A 165 7.50 -1.49 5.05
CA LYS A 165 6.58 -1.02 4.02
C LYS A 165 5.16 -0.92 4.57
N ILE A 166 4.34 -0.12 3.89
CA ILE A 166 2.89 -0.20 4.01
C ILE A 166 2.39 -1.29 3.06
N PHE A 167 1.86 -2.36 3.62
CA PHE A 167 1.18 -3.40 2.88
C PHE A 167 -0.32 -3.12 2.90
N TYR A 168 -1.01 -3.31 1.77
CA TYR A 168 -2.45 -3.08 1.69
C TYR A 168 -3.14 -4.01 0.69
N GLY A 169 -4.46 -4.19 0.81
CA GLY A 169 -5.21 -5.03 -0.12
C GLY A 169 -6.67 -5.23 0.26
N LYS A 170 -7.46 -5.71 -0.71
CA LYS A 170 -8.81 -6.26 -0.48
C LYS A 170 -8.69 -7.78 -0.40
N VAL A 171 -8.94 -8.36 0.77
CA VAL A 171 -8.56 -9.74 1.10
C VAL A 171 -9.64 -10.44 1.92
N ARG A 172 -9.52 -11.75 2.04
CA ARG A 172 -10.19 -12.54 3.09
C ARG A 172 -9.21 -12.81 4.21
N VAL A 173 -9.66 -12.61 5.44
CA VAL A 173 -8.87 -12.88 6.65
C VAL A 173 -9.53 -14.01 7.42
N ARG A 174 -8.72 -14.95 7.91
CA ARG A 174 -9.13 -15.98 8.87
C ARG A 174 -8.27 -15.88 10.13
N CYS A 175 -8.90 -15.71 11.28
CA CYS A 175 -8.23 -15.75 12.58
C CYS A 175 -8.22 -17.18 13.13
N LYS A 176 -7.09 -17.60 13.71
CA LYS A 176 -7.02 -18.82 14.52
C LYS A 176 -6.09 -18.64 15.71
N LYS A 177 -6.45 -19.24 16.85
CA LYS A 177 -5.54 -19.44 17.98
C LYS A 177 -4.27 -20.16 17.55
N HIS A 178 -3.13 -19.68 18.02
CA HIS A 178 -1.80 -20.21 17.71
C HIS A 178 -0.86 -20.12 18.90
N ARG A 179 -0.58 -21.26 19.54
CA ARG A 179 0.32 -21.39 20.71
C ARG A 179 0.05 -20.30 21.77
N ASN A 180 0.83 -19.22 21.75
CA ASN A 180 0.85 -18.13 22.72
C ASN A 180 0.23 -16.83 22.14
N GLY A 181 -0.76 -16.96 21.27
CA GLY A 181 -1.36 -15.83 20.58
C GLY A 181 -2.35 -16.27 19.51
N HIS A 182 -2.50 -15.44 18.49
CA HIS A 182 -3.37 -15.69 17.35
C HIS A 182 -2.63 -15.45 16.05
N LYS A 183 -3.10 -16.08 14.98
CA LYS A 183 -2.55 -15.90 13.64
C LYS A 183 -3.67 -15.52 12.68
N LEU A 184 -3.48 -14.40 12.00
CA LEU A 184 -4.33 -13.98 10.89
C LEU A 184 -3.76 -14.56 9.60
N TYR A 185 -4.54 -15.40 8.93
CA TYR A 185 -4.23 -15.92 7.61
C TYR A 185 -4.91 -15.05 6.56
N ILE A 186 -4.15 -14.53 5.61
CA ILE A 186 -4.63 -13.59 4.60
C ILE A 186 -4.69 -14.29 3.25
N PHE A 187 -5.84 -14.20 2.58
CA PHE A 187 -6.12 -14.88 1.32
C PHE A 187 -6.56 -13.89 0.25
N ASN A 188 -6.24 -14.20 -1.01
CA ASN A 188 -6.75 -13.45 -2.15
C ASN A 188 -8.25 -13.76 -2.36
N LEU A 189 -9.07 -12.76 -2.69
CA LEU A 189 -10.51 -12.95 -2.96
C LEU A 189 -10.81 -13.47 -4.37
N THR A 190 -9.93 -13.22 -5.35
CA THR A 190 -10.24 -13.39 -6.78
C THR A 190 -9.91 -14.78 -7.32
N GLN A 191 -9.22 -15.63 -6.56
CA GLN A 191 -8.74 -16.93 -7.04
C GLN A 191 -9.61 -18.08 -6.51
N ARG A 192 -10.04 -18.97 -7.42
CA ARG A 192 -10.91 -20.14 -7.12
C ARG A 192 -10.33 -21.05 -6.03
N GLN A 193 -9.01 -21.21 -6.01
CA GLN A 193 -8.30 -21.81 -4.90
C GLN A 193 -7.68 -20.66 -4.12
N LEU A 194 -8.33 -20.16 -3.06
CA LEU A 194 -7.89 -19.02 -2.24
C LEU A 194 -6.46 -19.29 -1.72
N PRO A 195 -5.36 -18.89 -2.40
CA PRO A 195 -4.05 -19.20 -1.90
C PRO A 195 -3.78 -18.20 -0.78
N MET A 196 -3.20 -18.70 0.30
CA MET A 196 -2.75 -17.84 1.37
C MET A 196 -1.65 -16.92 0.81
N ILE A 197 -1.84 -15.61 0.93
CA ILE A 197 -0.88 -14.58 0.54
C ILE A 197 0.23 -14.50 1.59
N CYS A 198 -0.17 -14.29 2.85
CA CYS A 198 0.73 -14.20 3.98
C CYS A 198 -0.01 -14.47 5.29
N SER A 199 0.73 -14.43 6.39
CA SER A 199 0.14 -14.54 7.73
C SER A 199 0.73 -13.53 8.70
N ILE A 200 -0.10 -13.04 9.62
CA ILE A 200 0.29 -12.07 10.65
C ILE A 200 0.14 -12.75 12.01
N TYR A 201 1.23 -12.88 12.75
CA TYR A 201 1.18 -13.32 14.15
C TYR A 201 0.84 -12.15 15.06
N LEU A 202 -0.11 -12.39 15.96
CA LEU A 202 -0.56 -11.47 16.99
C LEU A 202 -0.21 -12.07 18.35
N SER A 203 0.57 -11.35 19.16
CA SER A 203 0.67 -11.68 20.59
C SER A 203 -0.69 -11.49 21.28
N GLU A 204 -0.90 -12.14 22.42
CA GLU A 204 -2.17 -12.02 23.16
C GLU A 204 -2.51 -10.55 23.48
N LYS A 205 -1.50 -9.77 23.90
CA LYS A 205 -1.63 -8.32 24.16
C LYS A 205 -2.15 -7.55 22.95
N VAL A 206 -1.66 -7.88 21.76
CA VAL A 206 -2.08 -7.22 20.52
C VAL A 206 -3.47 -7.67 20.09
N TYR A 207 -3.74 -8.97 20.23
CA TYR A 207 -5.03 -9.59 19.92
C TYR A 207 -6.18 -8.97 20.72
N GLU A 208 -6.00 -8.75 22.02
CA GLU A 208 -7.00 -8.11 22.90
C GLU A 208 -7.42 -6.70 22.45
N HIS A 209 -6.55 -6.00 21.70
CA HIS A 209 -6.79 -4.64 21.21
C HIS A 209 -7.28 -4.60 19.76
N ILE A 210 -7.55 -5.75 19.16
CA ILE A 210 -8.05 -5.86 17.79
C ILE A 210 -9.47 -6.43 17.83
N ASN A 211 -10.39 -5.80 17.08
CA ASN A 211 -11.78 -6.23 17.00
C ASN A 211 -11.98 -7.48 16.10
N ILE A 212 -11.38 -8.61 16.49
CA ILE A 212 -11.43 -9.92 15.81
C ILE A 212 -11.56 -11.03 16.86
N LYS A 213 -12.43 -12.01 16.63
CA LYS A 213 -12.59 -13.20 17.49
C LYS A 213 -11.85 -14.41 16.93
N ASP A 214 -11.56 -15.39 17.78
CA ASP A 214 -11.04 -16.67 17.30
C ASP A 214 -12.02 -17.32 16.31
N ASN A 215 -11.48 -17.95 15.28
CA ASN A 215 -12.21 -18.53 14.15
C ASN A 215 -13.00 -17.54 13.28
N ASP A 216 -12.89 -16.22 13.51
CA ASP A 216 -13.45 -15.22 12.59
C ASP A 216 -12.93 -15.44 11.17
N CYS A 217 -13.84 -15.34 10.20
CA CYS A 217 -13.54 -15.35 8.77
C CYS A 217 -14.35 -14.24 8.10
N PHE A 218 -13.68 -13.27 7.51
CA PHE A 218 -14.35 -12.11 6.90
C PHE A 218 -13.56 -11.53 5.74
N ASN A 219 -14.27 -10.85 4.84
CA ASN A 219 -13.63 -10.04 3.81
C ASN A 219 -13.33 -8.66 4.41
N CYS A 220 -12.19 -8.07 4.04
CA CYS A 220 -11.86 -6.71 4.47
C CYS A 220 -10.94 -5.98 3.49
N LEU A 221 -10.93 -4.67 3.59
CA LEU A 221 -9.81 -3.84 3.17
C LEU A 221 -8.81 -3.77 4.33
N ILE A 222 -7.56 -4.16 4.08
CA ILE A 222 -6.51 -4.19 5.12
C ILE A 222 -5.33 -3.30 4.73
N SER A 223 -4.73 -2.67 5.73
CA SER A 223 -3.45 -1.97 5.62
C SER A 223 -2.63 -2.20 6.89
N PHE A 224 -1.33 -2.42 6.75
CA PHE A 224 -0.45 -2.66 7.89
C PHE A 224 0.99 -2.26 7.58
N TYR A 225 1.72 -1.90 8.63
CA TYR A 225 3.08 -1.39 8.54
C TYR A 225 4.03 -2.30 9.34
N VAL A 226 4.82 -3.08 8.62
CA VAL A 226 5.68 -4.13 9.18
C VAL A 226 6.87 -4.40 8.26
N LYS A 227 7.81 -5.20 8.77
CA LYS A 227 8.75 -5.97 7.94
C LYS A 227 8.15 -7.36 7.68
N MET A 228 8.28 -7.85 6.46
CA MET A 228 7.95 -9.23 6.13
C MET A 228 9.17 -10.14 6.30
N GLU A 229 8.89 -11.38 6.64
CA GLU A 229 9.80 -12.49 6.74
C GLU A 229 9.37 -13.60 5.77
N ILE A 230 10.32 -14.46 5.41
CA ILE A 230 10.05 -15.68 4.66
C ILE A 230 10.28 -16.88 5.57
N ASN A 231 9.30 -17.79 5.57
CA ASN A 231 9.45 -19.15 6.05
C ASN A 231 9.42 -20.13 4.87
N LYS A 232 10.31 -21.11 4.90
CA LYS A 232 10.31 -22.24 3.97
C LYS A 232 9.78 -23.46 4.68
N GLN A 233 8.74 -24.08 4.14
CA GLN A 233 8.18 -25.33 4.66
C GLN A 233 7.75 -26.20 3.48
N ASP A 234 8.21 -27.45 3.43
CA ASP A 234 7.87 -28.43 2.38
C ASP A 234 8.03 -27.86 0.96
N ASP A 235 9.18 -27.24 0.69
CA ASP A 235 9.53 -26.52 -0.55
C ASP A 235 8.60 -25.36 -0.97
N LYS A 236 7.68 -24.97 -0.09
CA LYS A 236 6.81 -23.79 -0.26
C LYS A 236 7.36 -22.59 0.49
N ILE A 237 7.34 -21.44 -0.18
CA ILE A 237 7.68 -20.14 0.41
C ILE A 237 6.41 -19.54 0.99
N TYR A 238 6.50 -19.15 2.26
CA TYR A 238 5.43 -18.47 2.97
C TYR A 238 5.92 -17.13 3.49
N TYR A 239 5.11 -16.10 3.30
CA TYR A 239 5.38 -14.78 3.87
C TYR A 239 4.66 -14.63 5.20
N ASN A 240 5.36 -14.11 6.19
CA ASN A 240 4.80 -13.84 7.50
C ASN A 240 5.35 -12.54 8.08
N CYS A 241 4.64 -12.01 9.05
CA CYS A 241 5.13 -10.93 9.89
C CYS A 241 4.58 -11.09 11.32
N ILE A 242 5.18 -10.35 12.24
CA ILE A 242 4.72 -10.23 13.61
C ILE A 242 4.18 -8.81 13.79
N LEU A 243 2.96 -8.70 14.31
CA LEU A 243 2.40 -7.41 14.69
C LEU A 243 2.74 -7.14 16.16
N THR A 244 3.58 -6.14 16.41
CA THR A 244 4.05 -5.80 17.77
C THR A 244 3.13 -4.82 18.51
N ASP A 245 2.28 -4.08 17.78
CA ASP A 245 1.32 -3.12 18.32
C ASP A 245 0.08 -3.09 17.41
N SER A 246 -1.12 -3.08 17.98
CA SER A 246 -2.39 -3.12 17.23
C SER A 246 -2.57 -1.90 16.31
N ARG A 247 -1.95 -0.76 16.61
CA ARG A 247 -1.99 0.48 15.82
C ARG A 247 -1.18 0.40 14.52
N LYS A 248 -0.31 -0.61 14.37
CA LYS A 248 0.42 -0.89 13.13
C LYS A 248 -0.41 -1.61 12.07
N MET A 249 -1.70 -1.84 12.34
CA MET A 249 -2.65 -2.42 11.41
C MET A 249 -3.98 -1.65 11.46
N PHE A 250 -4.65 -1.59 10.32
CA PHE A 250 -6.03 -1.16 10.22
C PHE A 250 -6.74 -2.03 9.19
N PHE A 251 -7.97 -2.44 9.50
CA PHE A 251 -8.85 -3.11 8.55
C PHE A 251 -10.27 -2.56 8.63
N TRP A 252 -10.96 -2.59 7.51
CA TRP A 252 -12.37 -2.29 7.38
C TRP A 252 -13.07 -3.52 6.82
N LYS A 253 -13.91 -4.17 7.64
CA LYS A 253 -14.74 -5.32 7.23
C LYS A 253 -15.70 -4.89 6.13
N ILE A 254 -15.82 -5.69 5.10
CA ILE A 254 -16.73 -5.46 3.97
C ILE A 254 -17.62 -6.69 3.81
N ASP A 255 -18.85 -6.45 3.40
CA ASP A 255 -19.84 -7.50 3.16
C ASP A 255 -19.49 -8.35 1.92
#